data_AF-A0A1W9LNL2-F1
#
_entry.id   AF-A0A1W9LNL2-F1
#
_cell.length_a   1.000
_cell.length_b   1.000
_cell.length_c   1.000
_cell.angle_alpha   90.00
_cell.angle_beta   90.00
_cell.angle_gamma   90.00
#
_symmetry.space_group_name_H-M   'P 1'
#
loop_
_entity.id
_entity.type
_entity.pdbx_description
1 polymer ?
#
loop_
_entity_poly.entity_id
_entity_poly.type
_entity_poly.pdbx_seq_one_letter_code
_entity_poly.pdbx_strand_id
1 'polypeptide(L)'
;GILTDEGVIHPCLTVQDFDFLQKFGIIKDGWRYDEGYLVNEEMRIPADIRDEKSRKQIEHYCLGTRLKNGCVVHAGFFLGPQRFYDALKEMSEEERRQIYMTSVMRVNQLYGNEELRILQRKDARFINTALMATAIGAVTSDGLESGKVISGVGGQYNFVAMAHALPGARSVIMVKSTRSKGKEVHSNILWKYGHSTIPRHLRDIVVTEYGIADLRGKSDKEVIAAMINIADSRFQEELLRTAKESKKIPADYQIPDIFRENLPRSLEKILKPYREQGLFPAFPFGTDFTNEEIIIGKALRELKEKMASKKFTVPSFSEAKKLIAVPESAKPYLERLKLDKPSAPKEVMLQRMVVYALASGGHI
;
A
#
# COMPACT_ATOMS: atom_id res chain seq x y z
N GLY A 1 -26.70 -15.27 -26.05
CA GLY A 1 -27.58 -14.49 -25.17
C GLY A 1 -26.91 -13.17 -24.93
N ILE A 2 -26.28 -13.00 -23.76
CA ILE A 2 -25.73 -11.72 -23.30
C ILE A 2 -24.97 -10.92 -24.36
N LEU A 3 -23.98 -11.50 -25.05
CA LEU A 3 -23.20 -10.73 -26.05
C LEU A 3 -24.02 -10.22 -27.25
N THR A 4 -25.08 -10.94 -27.61
CA THR A 4 -26.00 -10.57 -28.68
C THR A 4 -27.02 -9.55 -28.17
N ASP A 5 -27.52 -9.76 -26.95
CA ASP A 5 -28.48 -8.88 -26.29
C ASP A 5 -27.87 -7.48 -26.05
N GLU A 6 -26.58 -7.44 -25.72
CA GLU A 6 -25.77 -6.22 -25.55
C GLU A 6 -25.21 -5.67 -26.89
N GLY A 7 -25.51 -6.29 -28.03
CA GLY A 7 -25.06 -5.84 -29.35
C GLY A 7 -23.55 -5.92 -29.59
N VAL A 8 -22.82 -6.70 -28.79
CA VAL A 8 -21.37 -6.91 -28.93
C VAL A 8 -21.05 -7.78 -30.15
N ILE A 9 -21.93 -8.74 -30.44
CA ILE A 9 -21.84 -9.60 -31.62
C ILE A 9 -23.16 -9.65 -32.37
N HIS A 10 -23.10 -9.91 -33.67
CA HIS A 10 -24.30 -10.05 -34.48
C HIS A 10 -25.01 -11.41 -34.27
N PRO A 11 -26.34 -11.48 -34.44
CA PRO A 11 -27.07 -12.75 -34.41
C PRO A 11 -26.66 -13.73 -35.53
N CYS A 12 -26.17 -13.22 -36.65
CA CYS A 12 -25.40 -13.99 -37.62
C CYS A 12 -23.96 -13.51 -37.49
N LEU A 13 -23.07 -14.35 -36.97
CA LEU A 13 -21.70 -13.96 -36.71
C LEU A 13 -21.04 -13.53 -38.02
N THR A 14 -20.38 -12.39 -37.97
CA THR A 14 -19.46 -11.92 -39.00
C THR A 14 -18.05 -12.46 -38.73
N VAL A 15 -17.13 -12.26 -39.68
CA VAL A 15 -15.70 -12.57 -39.45
C VAL A 15 -15.15 -11.74 -38.28
N GLN A 16 -15.59 -10.49 -38.11
CA GLN A 16 -15.18 -9.64 -36.99
C GLN A 16 -15.68 -10.17 -35.65
N ASP A 17 -16.92 -10.66 -35.60
CA ASP A 17 -17.46 -11.29 -34.38
C ASP A 17 -16.69 -12.57 -34.05
N PHE A 18 -16.39 -13.40 -35.05
CA PHE A 18 -15.59 -14.61 -34.87
C PHE A 18 -14.20 -14.28 -34.33
N ASP A 19 -13.49 -13.33 -34.95
CA ASP A 19 -12.16 -12.90 -34.53
C ASP A 19 -12.18 -12.37 -33.10
N PHE A 20 -13.21 -11.60 -32.73
CA PHE A 20 -13.42 -11.13 -31.36
C PHE A 20 -13.61 -12.31 -30.39
N LEU A 21 -14.51 -13.24 -30.71
CA LEU A 21 -14.82 -14.39 -29.86
C LEU A 21 -13.60 -15.31 -29.70
N GLN A 22 -12.82 -15.55 -30.76
CA GLN A 22 -11.59 -16.35 -30.69
C GLN A 22 -10.48 -15.62 -29.94
N LYS A 23 -10.33 -14.30 -30.14
CA LYS A 23 -9.37 -13.47 -29.41
C LYS A 23 -9.57 -13.56 -27.89
N PHE A 24 -10.81 -13.59 -27.42
CA PHE A 24 -11.10 -13.74 -25.99
C PHE A 24 -11.25 -15.20 -25.53
N GLY A 25 -10.98 -16.17 -26.40
CA GLY A 25 -11.07 -17.60 -26.08
C GLY A 25 -12.49 -18.12 -25.86
N ILE A 26 -13.50 -17.34 -26.25
CA ILE A 26 -14.91 -17.76 -26.22
C ILE A 26 -15.13 -18.84 -27.27
N ILE A 27 -14.58 -18.66 -28.47
CA ILE A 27 -14.40 -19.76 -29.44
C ILE A 27 -12.98 -20.29 -29.31
N LYS A 28 -12.83 -21.62 -29.25
CA LYS A 28 -11.54 -22.29 -29.09
C LYS A 28 -10.71 -22.26 -30.38
N ASP A 29 -9.40 -22.45 -30.25
CA ASP A 29 -8.49 -22.53 -31.39
C ASP A 29 -8.84 -23.74 -32.29
N GLY A 30 -8.47 -23.66 -33.58
CA GLY A 30 -8.73 -24.72 -34.56
C GLY A 30 -10.06 -24.58 -35.32
N TRP A 31 -10.91 -23.63 -34.94
CA TRP A 31 -12.02 -23.16 -35.76
C TRP A 31 -11.59 -21.98 -36.63
N ARG A 32 -12.24 -21.81 -37.78
CA ARG A 32 -12.13 -20.65 -38.66
C ARG A 32 -13.51 -20.21 -39.14
N TYR A 33 -13.65 -18.93 -39.46
CA TYR A 33 -14.84 -18.40 -40.12
C TYR A 33 -14.72 -18.56 -41.65
N ASP A 34 -15.79 -19.00 -42.30
CA ASP A 34 -15.85 -19.22 -43.75
C ASP A 34 -17.26 -18.94 -44.27
N GLU A 35 -17.47 -17.79 -44.91
CA GLU A 35 -18.72 -17.38 -45.58
C GLU A 35 -20.02 -17.66 -44.78
N GLY A 36 -20.05 -17.28 -43.50
CA GLY A 36 -21.22 -17.50 -42.63
C GLY A 36 -21.26 -18.86 -41.95
N TYR A 37 -20.13 -19.58 -41.93
CA TYR A 37 -19.97 -20.84 -41.22
C TYR A 37 -18.76 -20.81 -40.29
N LEU A 38 -18.88 -21.51 -39.17
CA LEU A 38 -17.74 -21.93 -38.36
C LEU A 38 -17.30 -23.30 -38.85
N VAL A 39 -16.04 -23.41 -39.24
CA VAL A 39 -15.50 -24.66 -39.81
C VAL A 39 -14.21 -25.08 -39.12
N ASN A 40 -14.01 -26.37 -39.01
CA ASN A 40 -12.74 -27.01 -38.69
C ASN A 40 -12.49 -28.16 -39.68
N GLU A 41 -11.57 -29.08 -39.38
CA GLU A 41 -11.25 -30.21 -40.29
C GLU A 41 -12.42 -31.20 -40.48
N GLU A 42 -13.35 -31.29 -39.52
CA GLU A 42 -14.39 -32.32 -39.48
C GLU A 42 -15.82 -31.77 -39.67
N MET A 43 -16.03 -30.49 -39.36
CA MET A 43 -17.35 -29.92 -39.17
C MET A 43 -17.50 -28.57 -39.88
N ARG A 44 -18.73 -28.32 -40.33
CA ARG A 44 -19.19 -27.04 -40.86
C ARG A 44 -20.53 -26.69 -40.23
N ILE A 45 -20.54 -25.66 -39.40
CA ILE A 45 -21.72 -25.24 -38.62
C ILE A 45 -22.13 -23.84 -39.10
N PRO A 46 -23.40 -23.61 -39.48
CA PRO A 46 -23.86 -22.26 -39.83
C PRO A 46 -23.67 -21.31 -38.66
N ALA A 47 -23.09 -20.14 -38.90
CA ALA A 47 -22.76 -19.13 -37.89
C ALA A 47 -23.97 -18.25 -37.51
N ASP A 48 -25.18 -18.82 -37.52
CA ASP A 48 -26.42 -18.18 -37.08
C ASP A 48 -26.77 -18.66 -35.68
N ILE A 49 -26.62 -17.79 -34.69
CA ILE A 49 -26.90 -18.13 -33.29
C ILE A 49 -28.39 -18.01 -32.93
N ARG A 50 -29.24 -17.54 -33.85
CA ARG A 50 -30.70 -17.55 -33.72
C ARG A 50 -31.28 -18.92 -34.01
N ASP A 51 -30.63 -19.68 -34.91
CA ASP A 51 -31.01 -21.06 -35.19
C ASP A 51 -30.62 -21.96 -34.02
N GLU A 52 -31.61 -22.65 -33.44
CA GLU A 52 -31.42 -23.45 -32.24
C GLU A 52 -30.43 -24.61 -32.47
N LYS A 53 -30.44 -25.21 -33.66
CA LYS A 53 -29.57 -26.33 -34.00
C LYS A 53 -28.12 -25.87 -34.13
N SER A 54 -27.87 -24.82 -34.90
CA SER A 54 -26.57 -24.16 -35.01
C SER A 54 -26.05 -23.73 -33.63
N ARG A 55 -26.86 -23.04 -32.83
CA ARG A 55 -26.46 -22.59 -31.49
C ARG A 55 -26.02 -23.77 -30.60
N LYS A 56 -26.78 -24.86 -30.55
CA LYS A 56 -26.41 -26.05 -29.76
C LYS A 56 -25.11 -26.68 -30.25
N GLN A 57 -24.86 -26.70 -31.56
CA GLN A 57 -23.60 -27.20 -32.11
C GLN A 57 -22.43 -26.28 -31.75
N ILE A 58 -22.60 -24.95 -31.83
CA ILE A 58 -21.59 -23.97 -31.44
C ILE A 58 -21.26 -24.12 -29.95
N GLU A 59 -22.29 -24.20 -29.09
CA GLU A 59 -22.14 -24.39 -27.64
C GLU A 59 -21.38 -25.67 -27.29
N HIS A 60 -21.66 -26.76 -28.00
CA HIS A 60 -21.05 -28.07 -27.72
C HIS A 60 -19.63 -28.21 -28.29
N TYR A 61 -19.37 -27.72 -29.50
CA TYR A 61 -18.13 -28.01 -30.23
C TYR A 61 -17.17 -26.82 -30.33
N CYS A 62 -17.68 -25.59 -30.39
CA CYS A 62 -16.86 -24.41 -30.71
C CYS A 62 -16.37 -23.67 -29.46
N LEU A 63 -17.09 -23.72 -28.34
CA LEU A 63 -16.75 -22.91 -27.17
C LEU A 63 -15.44 -23.34 -26.49
N GLY A 64 -14.67 -22.36 -26.04
CA GLY A 64 -13.48 -22.56 -25.19
C GLY A 64 -13.85 -22.74 -23.72
N THR A 65 -12.91 -23.27 -22.94
CA THR A 65 -13.07 -23.50 -21.49
C THR A 65 -12.49 -22.39 -20.62
N ARG A 66 -11.74 -21.45 -21.21
CA ARG A 66 -11.10 -20.33 -20.52
C ARG A 66 -11.07 -19.09 -21.38
N LEU A 67 -11.28 -17.93 -20.76
CA LEU A 67 -11.06 -16.65 -21.42
C LEU A 67 -9.56 -16.42 -21.63
N LYS A 68 -9.23 -15.76 -22.74
CA LYS A 68 -7.87 -15.34 -23.10
C LYS A 68 -7.72 -13.83 -23.03
N ASN A 69 -6.49 -13.35 -22.95
CA ASN A 69 -6.16 -11.91 -22.98
C ASN A 69 -6.84 -11.09 -21.86
N GLY A 70 -7.09 -11.72 -20.72
CA GLY A 70 -7.54 -11.04 -19.51
C GLY A 70 -6.44 -10.16 -18.93
N CYS A 71 -6.83 -9.02 -18.39
CA CYS A 71 -5.93 -8.13 -17.66
C CYS A 71 -6.23 -8.23 -16.16
N VAL A 72 -5.19 -8.42 -15.35
CA VAL A 72 -5.30 -8.47 -13.88
C VAL A 72 -5.03 -7.11 -13.24
N VAL A 73 -4.27 -6.24 -13.91
CA VAL A 73 -3.90 -4.93 -13.37
C VAL A 73 -3.79 -3.86 -14.47
N HIS A 74 -4.45 -2.73 -14.25
CA HIS A 74 -4.19 -1.49 -14.98
C HIS A 74 -3.17 -0.66 -14.20
N ALA A 75 -2.01 -0.38 -14.79
CA ALA A 75 -0.92 0.31 -14.11
C ALA A 75 -0.40 1.51 -14.91
N GLY A 76 -0.04 2.59 -14.18
CA GLY A 76 0.57 3.79 -14.76
C GLY A 76 2.09 3.71 -14.85
N PHE A 77 2.70 3.13 -13.81
CA PHE A 77 4.13 2.91 -13.66
C PHE A 77 4.35 1.89 -12.54
N PHE A 78 5.58 1.40 -12.40
CA PHE A 78 6.00 0.60 -11.25
C PHE A 78 7.19 1.21 -10.55
N LEU A 79 7.24 1.05 -9.24
CA LEU A 79 8.38 1.38 -8.42
C LEU A 79 8.60 0.25 -7.43
N GLY A 80 9.83 -0.26 -7.37
CA GLY A 80 10.16 -1.37 -6.49
C GLY A 80 11.66 -1.63 -6.42
N PRO A 81 12.07 -2.66 -5.68
CA PRO A 81 13.46 -3.10 -5.62
C PRO A 81 13.92 -3.76 -6.93
N GLN A 82 15.23 -3.96 -7.11
CA GLN A 82 15.81 -4.56 -8.32
C GLN A 82 15.20 -5.93 -8.64
N ARG A 83 15.05 -6.79 -7.63
CA ARG A 83 14.40 -8.11 -7.76
C ARG A 83 12.98 -8.06 -8.36
N PHE A 84 12.25 -6.97 -8.13
CA PHE A 84 10.90 -6.80 -8.69
C PHE A 84 10.99 -6.55 -10.19
N TYR A 85 11.94 -5.73 -10.64
CA TYR A 85 12.19 -5.52 -12.06
C TYR A 85 12.72 -6.77 -12.75
N ASP A 86 13.55 -7.58 -12.08
CA ASP A 86 14.05 -8.83 -12.66
C ASP A 86 12.92 -9.85 -12.82
N ALA A 87 12.03 -9.98 -11.82
CA ALA A 87 10.81 -10.78 -11.95
C ALA A 87 9.94 -10.34 -13.14
N LEU A 88 9.78 -9.03 -13.38
CA LEU A 88 9.06 -8.52 -14.55
C LEU A 88 9.73 -8.89 -15.88
N LYS A 89 11.06 -8.96 -15.95
CA LYS A 89 11.80 -9.34 -17.16
C LYS A 89 11.72 -10.84 -17.43
N GLU A 90 11.68 -11.64 -16.37
CA GLU A 90 11.62 -13.10 -16.43
C GLU A 90 10.22 -13.63 -16.79
N MET A 91 9.17 -12.83 -16.58
CA MET A 91 7.81 -13.19 -16.98
C MET A 91 7.68 -13.48 -18.48
N SER A 92 6.93 -14.53 -18.79
CA SER A 92 6.52 -14.84 -20.17
C SER A 92 5.74 -13.67 -20.77
N GLU A 93 5.63 -13.64 -22.11
CA GLU A 93 4.82 -12.61 -22.76
C GLU A 93 3.34 -12.69 -22.35
N GLU A 94 2.81 -13.90 -22.14
CA GLU A 94 1.43 -14.10 -21.68
C GLU A 94 1.19 -13.49 -20.30
N GLU A 95 2.10 -13.70 -19.34
CA GLU A 95 2.03 -13.10 -18.00
C GLU A 95 2.17 -11.57 -18.06
N ARG A 96 3.13 -11.05 -18.84
CA ARG A 96 3.32 -9.60 -19.00
C ARG A 96 2.09 -8.93 -19.60
N ARG A 97 1.40 -9.58 -20.54
CA ARG A 97 0.16 -9.05 -21.14
C ARG A 97 -1.01 -8.94 -20.15
N GLN A 98 -0.98 -9.65 -19.02
CA GLN A 98 -1.96 -9.47 -17.95
C GLN A 98 -1.78 -8.11 -17.23
N ILE A 99 -0.61 -7.50 -17.36
CA ILE A 99 -0.28 -6.18 -16.83
C ILE A 99 -0.51 -5.14 -17.93
N TYR A 100 -1.65 -4.44 -17.87
CA TYR A 100 -2.00 -3.43 -18.86
C TYR A 100 -1.45 -2.06 -18.46
N MET A 101 -0.32 -1.70 -19.05
CA MET A 101 0.28 -0.38 -18.90
C MET A 101 -0.52 0.68 -19.65
N THR A 102 -0.94 1.73 -18.94
CA THR A 102 -1.75 2.81 -19.51
C THR A 102 -1.51 4.12 -18.78
N SER A 103 -2.13 5.21 -19.23
CA SER A 103 -1.98 6.51 -18.58
C SER A 103 -2.51 6.50 -17.14
N VAL A 104 -1.83 7.23 -16.25
CA VAL A 104 -2.32 7.53 -14.89
C VAL A 104 -3.72 8.18 -14.94
N MET A 105 -4.01 8.95 -16.00
CA MET A 105 -5.36 9.52 -16.23
C MET A 105 -6.43 8.46 -16.49
N ARG A 106 -6.09 7.22 -16.85
CA ARG A 106 -7.06 6.13 -16.98
C ARG A 106 -7.15 5.31 -15.71
N VAL A 107 -6.02 5.10 -15.03
CA VAL A 107 -5.95 4.29 -13.81
C VAL A 107 -6.68 4.97 -12.64
N ASN A 108 -6.47 6.28 -12.48
CA ASN A 108 -6.90 7.00 -11.29
C ASN A 108 -8.32 7.57 -11.37
N GLN A 109 -9.12 7.25 -12.37
CA GLN A 109 -10.47 7.81 -12.52
C GLN A 109 -11.39 6.93 -13.35
N LEU A 110 -12.70 7.18 -13.22
CA LEU A 110 -13.73 6.46 -13.96
C LEU A 110 -14.10 7.11 -15.32
N TYR A 111 -13.60 8.31 -15.63
CA TYR A 111 -14.04 9.06 -16.81
C TYR A 111 -13.66 8.45 -18.15
N GLY A 112 -14.60 8.38 -19.10
CA GLY A 112 -14.38 7.91 -20.47
C GLY A 112 -14.51 6.39 -20.59
N ASN A 113 -15.74 5.90 -20.39
CA ASN A 113 -16.18 4.50 -20.29
C ASN A 113 -16.39 4.03 -18.84
N GLU A 114 -17.22 4.80 -18.14
CA GLU A 114 -17.58 4.65 -16.74
C GLU A 114 -18.19 3.27 -16.47
N GLU A 115 -19.11 2.82 -17.31
CA GLU A 115 -19.81 1.54 -17.16
C GLU A 115 -18.83 0.37 -17.12
N LEU A 116 -17.98 0.23 -18.14
CA LEU A 116 -16.98 -0.84 -18.17
C LEU A 116 -16.04 -0.74 -16.97
N ARG A 117 -15.62 0.48 -16.59
CA ARG A 117 -14.70 0.69 -15.48
C ARG A 117 -15.30 0.35 -14.12
N ILE A 118 -16.61 0.55 -13.95
CA ILE A 118 -17.38 0.13 -12.78
C ILE A 118 -17.48 -1.39 -12.75
N LEU A 119 -17.84 -2.02 -13.87
CA LEU A 119 -17.95 -3.47 -13.99
C LEU A 119 -16.62 -4.19 -13.72
N GLN A 120 -15.50 -3.58 -14.10
CA GLN A 120 -14.15 -4.10 -13.86
C GLN A 120 -13.64 -3.91 -12.42
N ARG A 121 -14.31 -3.11 -11.58
CA ARG A 121 -13.83 -2.72 -10.23
C ARG A 121 -14.88 -2.96 -9.15
N LYS A 122 -15.55 -4.11 -9.21
CA LYS A 122 -16.48 -4.55 -8.17
C LYS A 122 -15.72 -4.81 -6.87
N ASP A 123 -16.27 -4.35 -5.75
CA ASP A 123 -15.70 -4.57 -4.42
C ASP A 123 -14.23 -4.13 -4.30
N ALA A 124 -13.85 -3.07 -5.03
CA ALA A 124 -12.48 -2.56 -5.02
C ALA A 124 -12.05 -2.10 -3.61
N ARG A 125 -10.75 -2.24 -3.32
CA ARG A 125 -10.14 -1.78 -2.06
C ARG A 125 -8.99 -0.83 -2.37
N PHE A 126 -9.16 0.43 -1.97
CA PHE A 126 -8.20 1.49 -2.25
C PHE A 126 -7.40 1.81 -1.00
N ILE A 127 -6.19 1.26 -0.92
CA ILE A 127 -5.34 1.33 0.27
C ILE A 127 -4.26 2.38 0.07
N ASN A 128 -4.19 3.39 0.96
CA ASN A 128 -3.18 4.43 0.93
C ASN A 128 -2.62 4.67 2.33
N THR A 129 -1.43 5.27 2.42
CA THR A 129 -0.87 5.79 3.67
C THR A 129 -1.11 7.29 3.79
N ALA A 130 -1.11 7.80 5.01
CA ALA A 130 -1.16 9.24 5.28
C ALA A 130 -0.25 9.65 6.43
N LEU A 131 0.01 10.95 6.55
CA LEU A 131 0.85 11.52 7.61
C LEU A 131 0.08 11.55 8.94
N MET A 132 -1.13 12.10 8.90
CA MET A 132 -1.98 12.36 10.07
C MET A 132 -3.46 12.22 9.71
N ALA A 133 -4.28 11.99 10.73
CA ALA A 133 -5.73 12.04 10.64
C ALA A 133 -6.29 12.84 11.82
N THR A 134 -7.48 13.41 11.63
CA THR A 134 -8.20 14.10 12.71
C THR A 134 -9.24 13.19 13.33
N ALA A 135 -9.61 13.44 14.59
CA ALA A 135 -10.65 12.70 15.31
C ALA A 135 -12.02 12.80 14.62
N ILE A 136 -12.24 13.80 13.77
CA ILE A 136 -13.47 13.96 12.96
C ILE A 136 -13.40 13.25 11.60
N GLY A 137 -12.28 12.61 11.26
CA GLY A 137 -12.11 11.78 10.06
C GLY A 137 -11.52 12.48 8.83
N ALA A 138 -11.02 13.72 8.93
CA ALA A 138 -10.22 14.32 7.86
C ALA A 138 -8.78 13.78 7.88
N VAL A 139 -8.14 13.68 6.72
CA VAL A 139 -6.79 13.10 6.56
C VAL A 139 -5.85 14.08 5.87
N THR A 140 -4.59 14.07 6.30
CA THR A 140 -3.50 14.89 5.78
C THR A 140 -2.36 13.99 5.31
N SER A 141 -1.94 14.15 4.05
CA SER A 141 -0.90 13.33 3.41
C SER A 141 0.25 14.11 2.80
N ASP A 142 0.06 15.39 2.47
CA ASP A 142 0.97 16.10 1.56
C ASP A 142 1.56 17.40 2.13
N GLY A 143 1.03 17.93 3.24
CA GLY A 143 1.42 19.25 3.75
C GLY A 143 1.39 19.41 5.26
N LEU A 144 2.11 20.43 5.74
CA LEU A 144 2.13 20.89 7.12
C LEU A 144 1.14 22.03 7.37
N GLU A 145 0.76 22.30 8.63
CA GLU A 145 -0.08 23.46 8.99
C GLU A 145 0.50 24.81 8.56
N SER A 146 1.82 24.90 8.41
CA SER A 146 2.48 26.11 7.93
C SER A 146 2.28 26.36 6.42
N GLY A 147 1.49 25.54 5.73
CA GLY A 147 1.36 25.54 4.27
C GLY A 147 2.55 24.93 3.53
N LYS A 148 3.55 24.40 4.26
CA LYS A 148 4.70 23.76 3.63
C LYS A 148 4.30 22.41 3.06
N VAL A 149 4.44 22.26 1.75
CA VAL A 149 4.27 21.00 1.04
C VAL A 149 5.43 20.06 1.36
N ILE A 150 5.12 18.85 1.80
CA ILE A 150 6.05 17.75 2.05
C ILE A 150 6.18 16.87 0.81
N SER A 151 5.06 16.57 0.16
CA SER A 151 4.98 15.72 -1.03
C SER A 151 3.81 16.16 -1.91
N GLY A 152 3.72 15.66 -3.14
CA GLY A 152 2.48 15.78 -3.90
C GLY A 152 1.39 14.87 -3.34
N VAL A 153 0.11 15.23 -3.52
CA VAL A 153 -1.05 14.38 -3.20
C VAL A 153 -1.07 13.11 -4.05
N GLY A 154 -0.60 13.21 -5.30
CA GLY A 154 -0.64 12.12 -6.27
C GLY A 154 -2.09 11.69 -6.57
N GLY A 155 -2.30 10.37 -6.71
CA GLY A 155 -3.61 9.80 -7.00
C GLY A 155 -4.52 9.56 -5.79
N GLN A 156 -4.05 9.84 -4.57
CA GLN A 156 -4.73 9.42 -3.34
C GLN A 156 -6.18 9.92 -3.29
N TYR A 157 -6.40 11.22 -3.51
CA TYR A 157 -7.73 11.81 -3.52
C TYR A 157 -8.65 11.11 -4.53
N ASN A 158 -8.16 10.84 -5.74
CA ASN A 158 -8.97 10.22 -6.78
C ASN A 158 -9.37 8.78 -6.41
N PHE A 159 -8.46 8.01 -5.80
CA PHE A 159 -8.77 6.65 -5.32
C PHE A 159 -9.79 6.66 -4.18
N VAL A 160 -9.70 7.62 -3.27
CA VAL A 160 -10.73 7.81 -2.23
C VAL A 160 -12.08 8.13 -2.88
N ALA A 161 -12.13 9.11 -3.79
CA ALA A 161 -13.37 9.49 -4.47
C ALA A 161 -13.98 8.31 -5.25
N MET A 162 -13.16 7.53 -5.95
CA MET A 162 -13.62 6.32 -6.65
C MET A 162 -14.19 5.26 -5.70
N ALA A 163 -13.63 5.10 -4.49
CA ALA A 163 -14.17 4.18 -3.50
C ALA A 163 -15.61 4.52 -3.07
N HIS A 164 -15.97 5.80 -3.07
CA HIS A 164 -17.32 6.26 -2.77
C HIS A 164 -18.28 6.10 -3.95
N ALA A 165 -17.76 6.17 -5.18
CA ALA A 165 -18.54 6.03 -6.41
C ALA A 165 -18.79 4.56 -6.82
N LEU A 166 -17.88 3.65 -6.48
CA LEU A 166 -17.96 2.25 -6.89
C LEU A 166 -18.81 1.40 -5.93
N PRO A 167 -19.77 0.60 -6.44
CA PRO A 167 -20.54 -0.33 -5.62
C PRO A 167 -19.65 -1.31 -4.85
N GLY A 168 -19.88 -1.43 -3.55
CA GLY A 168 -19.14 -2.33 -2.67
C GLY A 168 -17.68 -1.93 -2.41
N ALA A 169 -17.17 -0.86 -3.02
CA ALA A 169 -15.79 -0.44 -2.86
C ALA A 169 -15.53 0.27 -1.50
N ARG A 170 -14.29 0.17 -1.02
CA ARG A 170 -13.85 0.79 0.25
C ARG A 170 -12.51 1.51 0.08
N SER A 171 -12.38 2.66 0.73
CA SER A 171 -11.12 3.37 0.92
C SER A 171 -10.54 3.05 2.30
N VAL A 172 -9.26 2.72 2.33
CA VAL A 172 -8.50 2.39 3.54
C VAL A 172 -7.31 3.34 3.63
N ILE A 173 -7.24 4.11 4.71
CA ILE A 173 -6.13 5.00 5.01
C ILE A 173 -5.36 4.45 6.21
N MET A 174 -4.07 4.16 6.00
CA MET A 174 -3.16 3.71 7.04
C MET A 174 -2.35 4.89 7.59
N VAL A 175 -2.40 5.07 8.92
CA VAL A 175 -1.68 6.14 9.62
C VAL A 175 -1.00 5.52 10.84
N LYS A 176 0.29 5.79 11.06
CA LYS A 176 0.91 5.46 12.34
C LYS A 176 0.23 6.26 13.43
N SER A 177 -0.10 5.67 14.57
CA SER A 177 -0.79 6.37 15.65
C SER A 177 0.03 7.50 16.25
N THR A 178 1.37 7.39 16.21
CA THR A 178 2.30 8.40 16.70
C THR A 178 3.46 8.70 15.75
N ARG A 179 4.10 9.84 15.95
CA ARG A 179 5.40 10.21 15.36
C ARG A 179 6.33 10.74 16.43
N SER A 180 7.63 10.61 16.21
CA SER A 180 8.65 11.15 17.11
C SER A 180 9.33 12.38 16.51
N LYS A 181 9.54 13.41 17.33
CA LYS A 181 10.37 14.57 17.02
C LYS A 181 11.43 14.69 18.13
N GLY A 182 12.62 14.15 17.87
CA GLY A 182 13.62 13.97 18.91
C GLY A 182 13.11 13.02 19.99
N LYS A 183 13.05 13.48 21.24
CA LYS A 183 12.52 12.71 22.38
C LYS A 183 11.01 12.76 22.53
N GLU A 184 10.37 13.74 21.90
CA GLU A 184 8.95 13.97 22.04
C GLU A 184 8.19 13.05 21.11
N VAL A 185 7.18 12.40 21.68
CA VAL A 185 6.21 11.63 20.91
C VAL A 185 4.97 12.50 20.75
N HIS A 186 4.46 12.56 19.54
CA HIS A 186 3.23 13.28 19.21
C HIS A 186 2.22 12.30 18.60
N SER A 187 0.94 12.50 18.91
CA SER A 187 -0.13 11.80 18.22
C SER A 187 -0.20 12.21 16.75
N ASN A 188 -0.49 11.25 15.87
CA ASN A 188 -0.94 11.52 14.50
C ASN A 188 -2.46 11.44 14.36
N ILE A 189 -3.18 11.02 15.41
CA ILE A 189 -4.62 11.22 15.56
C ILE A 189 -4.82 12.52 16.33
N LEU A 190 -5.13 13.59 15.60
CA LEU A 190 -5.22 14.95 16.14
C LEU A 190 -6.67 15.37 16.33
N TRP A 191 -6.96 16.33 17.21
CA TRP A 191 -8.31 16.91 17.24
C TRP A 191 -8.62 17.73 15.98
N LYS A 192 -7.66 18.57 15.57
CA LYS A 192 -7.71 19.44 14.39
C LYS A 192 -6.34 19.55 13.73
N TYR A 193 -6.31 19.87 12.44
CA TYR A 193 -5.10 20.17 11.70
C TYR A 193 -5.37 21.22 10.63
N GLY A 194 -4.43 22.15 10.44
CA GLY A 194 -4.54 23.27 9.48
C GLY A 194 -4.45 22.91 8.00
N HIS A 195 -4.24 21.64 7.63
CA HIS A 195 -4.16 21.16 6.24
C HIS A 195 -5.00 19.90 6.04
N SER A 196 -5.66 19.74 4.90
CA SER A 196 -6.50 18.58 4.63
C SER A 196 -6.35 18.13 3.19
N THR A 197 -5.93 16.89 3.00
CA THR A 197 -5.85 16.23 1.69
C THR A 197 -7.17 15.55 1.36
N ILE A 198 -7.69 14.77 2.32
CA ILE A 198 -8.99 14.11 2.19
C ILE A 198 -9.96 14.75 3.19
N PRO A 199 -11.01 15.44 2.72
CA PRO A 199 -11.99 16.04 3.60
C PRO A 199 -12.79 14.97 4.34
N ARG A 200 -13.25 15.29 5.55
CA ARG A 200 -13.99 14.36 6.42
C ARG A 200 -15.22 13.71 5.77
N HIS A 201 -15.81 14.33 4.75
CA HIS A 201 -16.97 13.81 4.03
C HIS A 201 -16.65 12.54 3.24
N LEU A 202 -15.38 12.34 2.88
CA LEU A 202 -14.90 11.16 2.18
C LEU A 202 -14.27 10.12 3.12
N ARG A 203 -14.48 10.25 4.45
CA ARG A 203 -14.00 9.29 5.44
C ARG A 203 -14.57 7.89 5.17
N ASP A 204 -13.72 6.89 5.31
CA ASP A 204 -14.11 5.49 5.16
C ASP A 204 -13.40 4.64 6.23
N ILE A 205 -12.36 3.89 5.91
CA ILE A 205 -11.62 3.10 6.91
C ILE A 205 -10.31 3.81 7.26
N VAL A 206 -10.02 3.94 8.55
CA VAL A 206 -8.70 4.34 9.06
C VAL A 206 -8.08 3.20 9.84
N VAL A 207 -6.81 2.90 9.58
CA VAL A 207 -6.05 1.83 10.23
C VAL A 207 -4.82 2.43 10.91
N THR A 208 -4.63 2.10 12.19
CA THR A 208 -3.38 2.30 12.91
C THR A 208 -2.83 0.93 13.31
N GLU A 209 -1.64 0.91 13.91
CA GLU A 209 -1.06 -0.27 14.53
C GLU A 209 -1.92 -0.85 15.68
N TYR A 210 -2.92 -0.10 16.18
CA TYR A 210 -3.79 -0.52 17.29
C TYR A 210 -5.17 -1.01 16.85
N GLY A 211 -5.54 -0.85 15.58
CA GLY A 211 -6.82 -1.36 15.10
C GLY A 211 -7.39 -0.60 13.90
N ILE A 212 -8.68 -0.84 13.67
CA ILE A 212 -9.41 -0.38 12.50
C ILE A 212 -10.61 0.46 12.96
N ALA A 213 -10.72 1.69 12.47
CA ALA A 213 -11.88 2.53 12.59
C ALA A 213 -12.65 2.53 11.26
N ASP A 214 -13.81 1.87 11.23
CA ASP A 214 -14.78 2.00 10.14
C ASP A 214 -15.63 3.27 10.38
N LEU A 215 -15.62 4.23 9.46
CA LEU A 215 -16.20 5.57 9.64
C LEU A 215 -17.32 5.90 8.63
N ARG A 216 -17.48 5.09 7.57
CA ARG A 216 -18.40 5.42 6.47
C ARG A 216 -19.84 5.38 6.98
N GLY A 217 -20.61 6.43 6.67
CA GLY A 217 -22.02 6.55 7.09
C GLY A 217 -22.24 6.80 8.58
N LYS A 218 -21.19 6.90 9.39
CA LYS A 218 -21.31 7.11 10.84
C LYS A 218 -21.50 8.59 11.19
N SER A 219 -22.16 8.85 12.31
CA SER A 219 -22.28 10.18 12.91
C SER A 219 -20.93 10.68 13.44
N ASP A 220 -20.80 12.00 13.68
CA ASP A 220 -19.56 12.57 14.22
C ASP A 220 -19.17 11.98 15.60
N LYS A 221 -20.16 11.69 16.45
CA LYS A 221 -19.95 11.01 17.74
C LYS A 221 -19.27 9.66 17.55
N GLU A 222 -19.84 8.83 16.68
CA GLU A 222 -19.35 7.46 16.43
C GLU A 222 -17.98 7.47 15.77
N VAL A 223 -17.72 8.43 14.88
CA VAL A 223 -16.40 8.61 14.26
C VAL A 223 -15.35 9.02 15.28
N ILE A 224 -15.65 10.00 16.13
CA ILE A 224 -14.72 10.43 17.18
C ILE A 224 -14.42 9.27 18.12
N ALA A 225 -15.44 8.52 18.56
CA ALA A 225 -15.26 7.33 19.37
C ALA A 225 -14.35 6.29 18.69
N ALA A 226 -14.61 5.96 17.42
CA ALA A 226 -13.81 5.00 16.67
C ALA A 226 -12.36 5.46 16.46
N MET A 227 -12.14 6.75 16.16
CA MET A 227 -10.81 7.32 16.00
C MET A 227 -10.01 7.35 17.30
N ILE A 228 -10.65 7.64 18.43
CA ILE A 228 -10.02 7.56 19.76
C ILE A 228 -9.64 6.10 20.08
N ASN A 229 -10.50 5.13 19.73
CA ASN A 229 -10.24 3.71 20.00
C ASN A 229 -9.02 3.15 19.26
N ILE A 230 -8.57 3.79 18.17
CA ILE A 230 -7.36 3.41 17.42
C ILE A 230 -6.17 4.37 17.67
N ALA A 231 -6.36 5.39 18.52
CA ALA A 231 -5.29 6.28 18.95
C ALA A 231 -4.41 5.60 20.02
N ASP A 232 -3.16 6.04 20.12
CA ASP A 232 -2.24 5.62 21.16
C ASP A 232 -2.75 6.09 22.52
N SER A 233 -2.76 5.19 23.51
CA SER A 233 -3.39 5.44 24.82
C SER A 233 -2.74 6.59 25.60
N ARG A 234 -1.52 7.00 25.24
CA ARG A 234 -0.89 8.21 25.81
C ARG A 234 -1.63 9.51 25.45
N PHE A 235 -2.44 9.52 24.39
CA PHE A 235 -3.13 10.72 23.87
C PHE A 235 -4.67 10.57 23.85
N GLN A 236 -5.19 9.39 24.15
CA GLN A 236 -6.62 9.08 24.14
C GLN A 236 -7.44 9.98 25.08
N GLU A 237 -6.96 10.20 26.31
CA GLU A 237 -7.67 11.01 27.32
C GLU A 237 -7.76 12.49 26.91
N GLU A 238 -6.71 13.04 26.30
CA GLU A 238 -6.73 14.42 25.80
C GLU A 238 -7.73 14.59 24.65
N LEU A 239 -7.75 13.64 23.71
CA LEU A 239 -8.74 13.62 22.62
C LEU A 239 -10.17 13.51 23.16
N LEU A 240 -10.39 12.62 24.13
CA LEU A 240 -11.70 12.45 24.75
C LEU A 240 -12.16 13.72 25.48
N ARG A 241 -11.28 14.34 26.27
CA ARG A 241 -11.57 15.60 26.96
C ARG A 241 -11.99 16.67 25.97
N THR A 242 -11.22 16.87 24.90
CA THR A 242 -11.51 17.85 23.86
C THR A 242 -12.84 17.55 23.15
N ALA A 243 -13.16 16.27 22.93
CA ALA A 243 -14.43 15.84 22.35
C ALA A 243 -15.63 16.15 23.26
N LYS A 244 -15.48 15.98 24.58
CA LYS A 244 -16.52 16.30 25.57
C LYS A 244 -16.73 17.80 25.69
N GLU A 245 -15.65 18.57 25.79
CA GLU A 245 -15.69 20.05 25.86
C GLU A 245 -16.38 20.66 24.63
N SER A 246 -16.13 20.09 23.45
CA SER A 246 -16.78 20.50 22.19
C SER A 246 -18.20 19.96 22.01
N LYS A 247 -18.74 19.21 22.98
CA LYS A 247 -20.07 18.57 22.95
C LYS A 247 -20.28 17.64 21.75
N LYS A 248 -19.20 17.10 21.17
CA LYS A 248 -19.27 16.16 20.04
C LYS A 248 -19.38 14.69 20.48
N ILE A 249 -19.17 14.42 21.76
CA ILE A 249 -19.38 13.12 22.39
C ILE A 249 -20.09 13.32 23.74
N PRO A 250 -20.94 12.37 24.19
CA PRO A 250 -21.59 12.44 25.50
C PRO A 250 -20.59 12.58 26.65
N ALA A 251 -20.96 13.34 27.68
CA ALA A 251 -20.10 13.59 28.83
C ALA A 251 -19.80 12.31 29.64
N ASP A 252 -20.71 11.34 29.60
CA ASP A 252 -20.61 10.03 30.24
C ASP A 252 -19.87 8.98 29.38
N TYR A 253 -19.54 9.28 28.13
CA TYR A 253 -18.77 8.35 27.29
C TYR A 253 -17.42 8.03 27.92
N GLN A 254 -17.07 6.74 27.91
CA GLN A 254 -15.77 6.22 28.32
C GLN A 254 -15.19 5.38 27.18
N ILE A 255 -13.87 5.41 27.05
CA ILE A 255 -13.17 4.56 26.08
C ILE A 255 -13.32 3.11 26.58
N PRO A 256 -13.80 2.17 25.74
CA PRO A 256 -13.92 0.77 26.14
C PRO A 256 -12.57 0.19 26.55
N ASP A 257 -12.54 -0.62 27.62
CA ASP A 257 -11.30 -1.09 28.25
C ASP A 257 -10.34 -1.81 27.29
N ILE A 258 -10.89 -2.52 26.29
CA ILE A 258 -10.11 -3.21 25.26
C ILE A 258 -9.20 -2.27 24.44
N PHE A 259 -9.49 -0.97 24.41
CA PHE A 259 -8.73 0.03 23.65
C PHE A 259 -7.80 0.88 24.53
N ARG A 260 -7.78 0.65 25.85
CA ARG A 260 -7.03 1.50 26.81
C ARG A 260 -5.56 1.10 26.99
N GLU A 261 -5.14 0.00 26.36
CA GLU A 261 -3.75 -0.47 26.34
C GLU A 261 -3.14 -0.42 24.93
N ASN A 262 -3.55 0.56 24.12
CA ASN A 262 -2.95 0.89 22.83
C ASN A 262 -1.58 1.54 23.02
N LEU A 263 -0.61 0.74 23.44
CA LEU A 263 0.75 1.16 23.75
C LEU A 263 1.79 0.33 22.99
N PRO A 264 2.97 0.89 22.67
CA PRO A 264 4.02 0.14 21.97
C PRO A 264 4.44 -1.15 22.70
N ARG A 265 4.43 -1.12 24.05
CA ARG A 265 4.73 -2.30 24.89
C ARG A 265 3.73 -3.44 24.68
N SER A 266 2.46 -3.11 24.45
CA SER A 266 1.38 -4.08 24.25
C SER A 266 1.53 -4.76 22.90
N LEU A 267 1.84 -3.98 21.86
CA LEU A 267 2.17 -4.52 20.53
C LEU A 267 3.42 -5.39 20.58
N GLU A 268 4.47 -4.97 21.27
CA GLU A 268 5.69 -5.78 21.38
C GLU A 268 5.42 -7.13 22.07
N LYS A 269 4.59 -7.14 23.13
CA LYS A 269 4.18 -8.37 23.80
C LYS A 269 3.45 -9.33 22.84
N ILE A 270 2.62 -8.81 21.94
CA ILE A 270 1.89 -9.59 20.95
C ILE A 270 2.83 -10.08 19.84
N LEU A 271 3.69 -9.21 19.31
CA LEU A 271 4.51 -9.49 18.13
C LEU A 271 5.76 -10.33 18.42
N LYS A 272 6.30 -10.26 19.64
CA LYS A 272 7.56 -10.93 20.01
C LYS A 272 7.57 -12.44 19.72
N PRO A 273 6.56 -13.25 20.14
CA PRO A 273 6.56 -14.69 19.86
C PRO A 273 6.57 -15.00 18.36
N TYR A 274 5.87 -14.19 17.54
CA TYR A 274 5.84 -14.38 16.09
C TYR A 274 7.13 -13.93 15.40
N ARG A 275 7.81 -12.90 15.92
CA ARG A 275 9.14 -12.51 15.45
C ARG A 275 10.19 -13.56 15.77
N GLU A 276 10.11 -14.18 16.94
CA GLU A 276 10.98 -15.30 17.33
C GLU A 276 10.76 -16.53 16.43
N GLN A 277 9.56 -16.69 15.86
CA GLN A 277 9.25 -17.69 14.82
C GLN A 277 9.66 -17.27 13.40
N GLY A 278 10.18 -16.05 13.21
CA GLY A 278 10.59 -15.53 11.90
C GLY A 278 9.46 -14.99 11.01
N LEU A 279 8.23 -14.82 11.52
CA LEU A 279 7.05 -14.45 10.72
C LEU A 279 6.96 -12.95 10.37
N PHE A 280 7.71 -12.10 11.06
CA PHE A 280 7.72 -10.64 10.82
C PHE A 280 9.14 -10.09 10.68
N PRO A 281 9.89 -10.49 9.62
CA PRO A 281 11.19 -9.90 9.34
C PRO A 281 11.03 -8.42 8.98
N ALA A 282 12.11 -7.64 9.11
CA ALA A 282 12.09 -6.21 8.79
C ALA A 282 11.69 -5.92 7.32
N PHE A 283 12.02 -6.85 6.42
CA PHE A 283 11.72 -6.78 4.99
C PHE A 283 11.03 -8.07 4.54
N PRO A 284 9.71 -8.23 4.77
CA PRO A 284 8.98 -9.48 4.48
C PRO A 284 8.91 -9.83 2.99
N PHE A 285 9.11 -8.83 2.13
CA PHE A 285 9.21 -9.04 0.71
C PHE A 285 10.67 -9.08 0.23
N GLY A 286 11.68 -8.90 1.09
CA GLY A 286 13.07 -8.72 0.67
C GLY A 286 13.44 -7.26 0.41
N THR A 287 14.73 -6.99 0.21
CA THR A 287 15.31 -5.64 0.13
C THR A 287 16.56 -5.65 -0.74
N ASP A 288 16.87 -4.51 -1.38
CA ASP A 288 18.14 -4.32 -2.10
C ASP A 288 19.29 -3.91 -1.17
N PHE A 289 18.98 -3.60 0.10
CA PHE A 289 20.00 -3.33 1.11
C PHE A 289 20.76 -4.61 1.44
N THR A 290 22.09 -4.52 1.49
CA THR A 290 22.91 -5.61 2.04
C THR A 290 22.70 -5.73 3.56
N ASN A 291 23.09 -6.86 4.14
CA ASN A 291 23.02 -7.05 5.60
C ASN A 291 23.79 -5.96 6.35
N GLU A 292 24.95 -5.56 5.82
CA GLU A 292 25.77 -4.48 6.35
C GLU A 292 25.02 -3.15 6.34
N GLU A 293 24.32 -2.82 5.25
CA GLU A 293 23.55 -1.58 5.13
C GLU A 293 22.37 -1.51 6.09
N ILE A 294 21.69 -2.65 6.31
CA ILE A 294 20.60 -2.74 7.28
C ILE A 294 21.14 -2.48 8.69
N ILE A 295 22.27 -3.11 9.04
CA ILE A 295 22.93 -2.95 10.34
C ILE A 295 23.43 -1.51 10.53
N ILE A 296 24.12 -0.95 9.54
CA ILE A 296 24.59 0.45 9.55
C ILE A 296 23.42 1.41 9.71
N GLY A 297 22.36 1.25 8.91
CA GLY A 297 21.20 2.12 8.95
C GLY A 297 20.51 2.11 10.32
N LYS A 298 20.41 0.93 10.94
CA LYS A 298 19.89 0.78 12.30
C LYS A 298 20.81 1.46 13.33
N ALA A 299 22.10 1.15 13.32
CA ALA A 299 23.08 1.67 14.28
C ALA A 299 23.17 3.21 14.21
N LEU A 300 23.19 3.80 13.02
CA LEU A 300 23.24 5.24 12.82
C LEU A 300 21.95 5.94 13.29
N ARG A 301 20.78 5.32 13.07
CA ARG A 301 19.51 5.84 13.56
C ARG A 301 19.48 5.86 15.09
N GLU A 302 19.88 4.76 15.74
CA GLU A 302 19.96 4.68 17.20
C GLU A 302 20.97 5.65 17.79
N LEU A 303 22.15 5.81 17.15
CA LEU A 303 23.12 6.81 17.56
C LEU A 303 22.53 8.22 17.46
N LYS A 304 21.83 8.55 16.38
CA LYS A 304 21.16 9.85 16.21
C LYS A 304 20.13 10.10 17.32
N GLU A 305 19.36 9.09 17.69
CA GLU A 305 18.40 9.16 18.79
C GLU A 305 19.08 9.35 20.16
N LYS A 306 20.17 8.60 20.43
CA LYS A 306 20.98 8.73 21.66
C LYS A 306 21.62 10.11 21.77
N MET A 307 22.19 10.64 20.69
CA MET A 307 22.78 11.99 20.65
C MET A 307 21.74 13.09 20.83
N ALA A 308 20.51 12.89 20.35
CA ALA A 308 19.39 13.81 20.61
C ALA A 308 18.93 13.79 22.09
N SER A 309 19.48 12.89 22.91
CA SER A 309 19.10 12.76 24.31
C SER A 309 19.98 13.59 25.26
N LYS A 310 19.37 14.44 26.10
CA LYS A 310 20.05 15.13 27.25
C LYS A 310 20.87 14.23 28.21
N LYS A 311 20.90 12.91 28.04
CA LYS A 311 21.72 11.96 28.81
C LYS A 311 22.93 11.46 28.03
N PHE A 312 23.21 12.02 26.86
CA PHE A 312 24.43 11.72 26.12
C PHE A 312 25.60 12.46 26.76
N THR A 313 26.25 11.80 27.71
CA THR A 313 27.66 12.08 27.99
C THR A 313 28.42 11.67 26.73
N VAL A 314 28.96 12.66 26.03
CA VAL A 314 30.01 12.41 25.04
C VAL A 314 31.08 11.60 25.77
N PRO A 315 31.48 10.41 25.28
CA PRO A 315 32.54 9.64 25.92
C PRO A 315 33.72 10.57 26.13
N SER A 316 34.28 10.58 27.34
CA SER A 316 35.45 11.41 27.59
C SER A 316 36.57 11.01 26.61
N PHE A 317 37.48 11.93 26.31
CA PHE A 317 38.57 11.69 25.34
C PHE A 317 39.39 10.41 25.66
N SER A 318 39.37 9.94 26.91
CA SER A 318 40.00 8.70 27.36
C SER A 318 39.17 7.43 27.11
N GLU A 319 37.83 7.50 27.08
CA GLU A 319 36.94 6.39 26.70
C GLU A 319 36.90 6.19 25.18
N ALA A 320 36.91 7.30 24.42
CA ALA A 320 37.10 7.26 22.97
C ALA A 320 38.49 6.73 22.56
N LYS A 321 39.50 6.90 23.42
CA LYS A 321 40.84 6.29 23.26
C LYS A 321 40.84 4.77 23.50
N LYS A 322 39.82 4.14 24.09
CA LYS A 322 39.76 2.67 24.16
C LYS A 322 39.26 2.01 22.87
N LEU A 323 38.80 2.81 21.89
CA LEU A 323 38.45 2.41 20.52
C LEU A 323 39.57 2.78 19.50
N ILE A 324 40.83 2.88 19.95
CA ILE A 324 41.98 3.32 19.11
C ILE A 324 42.24 2.40 17.91
N ALA A 325 41.93 1.11 18.02
CA ALA A 325 41.98 0.19 16.89
C ALA A 325 40.56 -0.06 16.39
N VAL A 326 40.32 0.24 15.11
CA VAL A 326 39.11 -0.20 14.42
C VAL A 326 39.08 -1.74 14.50
N PRO A 327 38.06 -2.35 15.13
CA PRO A 327 37.96 -3.81 15.17
C PRO A 327 37.88 -4.37 13.74
N GLU A 328 38.51 -5.50 13.46
CA GLU A 328 38.38 -6.16 12.13
C GLU A 328 36.91 -6.48 11.83
N SER A 329 36.10 -6.77 12.85
CA SER A 329 34.64 -6.93 12.74
C SER A 329 33.93 -5.69 12.17
N ALA A 330 34.50 -4.50 12.31
CA ALA A 330 33.94 -3.25 11.80
C ALA A 330 34.26 -2.98 10.32
N LYS A 331 35.24 -3.68 9.76
CA LYS A 331 35.80 -3.41 8.43
C LYS A 331 34.77 -3.49 7.29
N PRO A 332 33.90 -4.53 7.20
CA PRO A 332 32.89 -4.62 6.12
C PRO A 332 31.94 -3.42 6.11
N TYR A 333 31.59 -2.92 7.30
CA TYR A 333 30.68 -1.77 7.44
C TYR A 333 31.35 -0.45 7.05
N LEU A 334 32.62 -0.29 7.41
CA LEU A 334 33.40 0.91 7.07
C LEU A 334 33.73 0.97 5.59
N GLU A 335 34.07 -0.15 4.96
CA GLU A 335 34.26 -0.25 3.50
C GLU A 335 32.97 0.15 2.76
N ARG A 336 31.79 -0.30 3.24
CA ARG A 336 30.50 0.07 2.65
C ARG A 336 30.24 1.58 2.70
N LEU A 337 30.70 2.25 3.76
CA LEU A 337 30.58 3.71 3.93
C LEU A 337 31.76 4.51 3.33
N LYS A 338 32.76 3.83 2.76
CA LYS A 338 34.04 4.44 2.32
C LYS A 338 34.78 5.16 3.45
N LEU A 339 34.75 4.57 4.63
CA LEU A 339 35.38 5.06 5.87
C LEU A 339 36.43 4.08 6.39
N ASP A 340 36.85 3.07 5.63
CA ASP A 340 37.92 2.13 6.01
C ASP A 340 39.29 2.82 6.06
N LYS A 341 39.53 3.77 5.16
CA LYS A 341 40.77 4.57 5.08
C LYS A 341 40.46 6.06 5.03
N PRO A 342 40.05 6.68 6.16
CA PRO A 342 39.70 8.09 6.19
C PRO A 342 40.93 8.96 5.91
N SER A 343 40.78 9.94 5.03
CA SER A 343 41.85 10.86 4.61
C SER A 343 41.71 12.24 5.27
N ALA A 344 40.48 12.65 5.57
CA ALA A 344 40.17 13.94 6.17
C ALA A 344 39.80 13.83 7.66
N PRO A 345 40.07 14.86 8.51
CA PRO A 345 39.68 14.85 9.93
C PRO A 345 38.19 14.60 10.18
N LYS A 346 37.33 15.06 9.26
CA LYS A 346 35.89 14.83 9.30
C LYS A 346 35.53 13.36 9.05
N GLU A 347 36.23 12.68 8.14
CA GLU A 347 36.05 11.25 7.86
C GLU A 347 36.52 10.40 9.04
N VAL A 348 37.64 10.77 9.68
CA VAL A 348 38.12 10.10 10.90
C VAL A 348 37.08 10.20 12.03
N MET A 349 36.45 11.37 12.19
CA MET A 349 35.38 11.55 13.16
C MET A 349 34.15 10.69 12.82
N LEU A 350 33.72 10.67 11.56
CA LEU A 350 32.60 9.84 11.09
C LEU A 350 32.87 8.34 11.27
N GLN A 351 34.08 7.88 10.92
CA GLN A 351 34.52 6.50 11.13
C GLN A 351 34.37 6.10 12.59
N ARG A 352 34.88 6.92 13.52
CA ARG A 352 34.78 6.66 14.96
C ARG A 352 33.34 6.65 15.45
N MET A 353 32.49 7.54 14.94
CA MET A 353 31.06 7.55 15.26
C MET A 353 30.35 6.28 14.79
N VAL A 354 30.66 5.79 13.58
CA VAL A 354 30.12 4.54 13.05
C VAL A 354 30.56 3.35 13.88
N VAL A 355 31.86 3.23 14.19
CA VAL A 355 32.38 2.16 15.05
C VAL A 355 31.71 2.19 16.43
N TYR A 356 31.59 3.36 17.05
CA TYR A 356 30.89 3.51 18.31
C TYR A 356 29.41 3.09 18.21
N ALA A 357 28.72 3.45 17.13
CA ALA A 357 27.33 3.07 16.90
C ALA A 357 27.18 1.55 16.78
N LEU A 358 28.05 0.89 16.00
CA LEU A 358 28.05 -0.55 15.79
C LEU A 358 28.34 -1.31 17.10
N ALA A 359 29.36 -0.88 17.85
CA ALA A 359 29.71 -1.49 19.14
C ALA A 359 28.59 -1.30 20.17
N SER A 360 27.98 -0.10 20.21
CA SER A 360 26.84 0.18 21.09
C SER A 360 25.58 -0.61 20.74
N GLY A 361 25.48 -1.10 19.51
CA GLY A 361 24.39 -1.97 19.04
C GLY A 361 24.70 -3.48 19.16
N GLY A 362 25.90 -3.85 19.65
CA GLY A 362 26.33 -5.25 19.76
C GLY A 362 26.64 -5.92 18.42
N HIS A 363 26.97 -5.15 17.39
CA HIS A 363 27.23 -5.65 16.04
C HIS A 363 28.71 -5.93 15.74
N ILE A 364 29.63 -5.44 16.58
CA ILE A 364 31.08 -5.59 16.44
C ILE A 364 31.77 -5.76 17.78
#